data_AF-A0A4R4NQ06-F1
#
_entry.id   AF-A0A4R4NQ06-F1
#
_cell.length_a   1.000
_cell.length_b   1.000
_cell.length_c   1.000
_cell.angle_alpha   90.00
_cell.angle_beta   90.00
_cell.angle_gamma   90.00
#
_symmetry.space_group_name_H-M   'P 1'
#
loop_
_entity.id
_entity.type
_entity.pdbx_description
1 polymer ?
#
loop_
_entity_poly.entity_id
_entity_poly.type
_entity_poly.pdbx_seq_one_letter_code
_entity_poly.pdbx_strand_id
1 'polypeptide(L)'
;MGHAPARRPPWNAYLTATRNVFLNTAGQWAHANNQNGNRTGDQTLTRNHATNPAITGLVTGERGNTVEGTVVFTPGDIPAEARQIIADAGPRGTHHDPS
;
A
#
# COMPACT_ATOMS: atom_id res chain seq x y z
N MET A 1 -44.35 0.36 11.97
CA MET A 1 -43.59 0.37 10.70
C MET A 1 -42.57 1.49 10.79
N GLY A 2 -41.34 1.17 11.17
CA GLY A 2 -40.23 2.14 11.22
C GLY A 2 -39.23 1.76 10.15
N HIS A 3 -39.08 2.60 9.13
CA HIS A 3 -38.08 2.42 8.08
C HIS A 3 -36.69 2.44 8.71
N ALA A 4 -36.03 1.28 8.75
CA ALA A 4 -34.59 1.21 8.91
C ALA A 4 -33.96 2.01 7.76
N PRO A 5 -33.01 2.94 8.02
CA PRO A 5 -32.31 3.59 6.94
C PRO A 5 -31.54 2.52 6.16
N ALA A 6 -31.80 2.44 4.86
CA ALA A 6 -31.07 1.58 3.95
C ALA A 6 -29.57 1.85 4.11
N ARG A 7 -28.81 0.82 4.50
CA ARG A 7 -27.35 0.81 4.39
C ARG A 7 -27.01 0.99 2.91
N ARG A 8 -26.82 2.24 2.47
CA ARG A 8 -26.23 2.51 1.15
C ARG A 8 -24.77 2.03 1.25
N PRO A 9 -24.33 1.01 0.50
CA PRO A 9 -22.90 0.75 0.41
C PRO A 9 -22.35 1.81 -0.54
N PRO A 10 -21.54 2.78 -0.08
CA PRO A 10 -20.88 3.62 -1.06
C PRO A 10 -19.69 2.80 -1.58
N TRP A 11 -19.43 2.94 -2.86
CA TRP A 11 -18.31 2.35 -3.58
C TRP A 11 -17.00 2.96 -3.09
N ASN A 12 -16.63 2.65 -1.85
CA ASN A 12 -15.39 3.09 -1.24
C ASN A 12 -14.36 2.02 -1.62
N ALA A 13 -13.48 2.33 -2.55
CA ALA A 13 -12.34 1.43 -2.79
C ALA A 13 -11.42 1.53 -1.57
N TYR A 14 -11.49 0.53 -0.69
CA TYR A 14 -10.51 0.30 0.38
C TYR A 14 -9.29 -0.36 -0.25
N LEU A 15 -8.10 0.19 -0.04
CA LEU A 15 -6.86 -0.44 -0.47
C LEU A 15 -6.07 -0.90 0.74
N THR A 16 -5.56 -2.12 0.63
CA THR A 16 -4.63 -2.67 1.61
C THR A 16 -3.33 -3.04 0.90
N ALA A 17 -2.22 -2.52 1.41
CA ALA A 17 -0.89 -2.91 0.99
C ALA A 17 -0.12 -3.39 2.23
N THR A 18 0.21 -4.68 2.25
CA THR A 18 0.94 -5.30 3.34
C THR A 18 2.14 -6.07 2.82
N ARG A 19 3.30 -5.93 3.48
CA ARG A 19 4.54 -6.65 3.12
C ARG A 19 4.94 -6.48 1.65
N ASN A 20 4.86 -5.25 1.13
CA ASN A 20 5.39 -4.88 -0.18
C ASN A 20 6.78 -4.26 -0.06
N VAL A 21 7.55 -4.26 -1.15
CA VAL A 21 8.83 -3.56 -1.25
C VAL A 21 8.75 -2.48 -2.33
N PHE A 22 8.94 -1.22 -1.94
CA PHE A 22 8.98 -0.05 -2.82
C PHE A 22 10.41 0.48 -2.91
N LEU A 23 11.15 0.00 -3.90
CA LEU A 23 12.56 0.33 -4.12
C LEU A 23 12.71 1.48 -5.11
N ASN A 24 13.48 2.51 -4.75
CA ASN A 24 13.87 3.63 -5.62
C ASN A 24 12.69 4.36 -6.30
N THR A 25 11.59 4.59 -5.57
CA THR A 25 10.45 5.34 -6.12
C THR A 25 10.81 6.81 -6.36
N ALA A 26 10.55 7.30 -7.58
CA ALA A 26 10.85 8.68 -7.98
C ALA A 26 10.04 9.75 -7.23
N GLY A 27 8.92 9.37 -6.62
CA GLY A 27 8.05 10.23 -5.83
C GLY A 27 7.37 9.45 -4.71
N GLN A 28 6.29 10.03 -4.18
CA GLN A 28 5.46 9.38 -3.16
C GLN A 28 5.02 8.00 -3.64
N TRP A 29 5.25 6.98 -2.83
CA TRP A 29 4.81 5.61 -3.14
C TRP A 29 3.36 5.36 -2.70
N ALA A 30 2.83 6.21 -1.83
CA ALA A 30 1.42 6.20 -1.46
C ALA A 30 0.85 7.62 -1.33
N HIS A 31 -0.36 7.80 -1.86
CA HIS A 31 -1.10 9.05 -1.81
C HIS A 31 -2.59 8.74 -1.72
N ALA A 32 -3.25 9.24 -0.67
CA ALA A 32 -4.70 9.34 -0.65
C ALA A 32 -5.13 10.74 -1.08
N ASN A 33 -5.85 10.81 -2.20
CA ASN A 33 -6.46 12.06 -2.64
C ASN A 33 -7.68 12.36 -1.75
N ASN A 34 -7.44 13.15 -0.71
CA ASN A 34 -8.42 13.45 0.34
C ASN A 34 -9.07 14.84 0.19
N GLN A 35 -8.81 15.56 -0.90
CA GLN A 35 -9.36 16.87 -1.22
C GLN A 35 -10.61 16.79 -2.09
N ASN A 36 -11.31 17.92 -2.27
CA ASN A 36 -12.37 18.14 -3.28
C ASN A 36 -13.53 17.12 -3.29
N GLY A 37 -13.88 16.56 -2.14
CA GLY A 37 -14.97 15.59 -2.03
C GLY A 37 -14.65 14.19 -2.57
N ASN A 38 -13.37 13.89 -2.81
CA ASN A 38 -12.93 12.55 -3.21
C ASN A 38 -13.27 11.52 -2.12
N ARG A 39 -13.77 10.37 -2.58
CA ARG A 39 -14.33 9.29 -1.75
C ARG A 39 -13.42 8.07 -1.71
N THR A 40 -12.12 8.27 -1.61
CA THR A 40 -11.19 7.17 -1.34
C THR A 40 -11.56 6.56 0.00
N GLY A 41 -11.80 5.24 0.02
CA GLY A 41 -12.06 4.52 1.27
C GLY A 41 -10.82 4.45 2.14
N ASP A 42 -10.98 4.00 3.36
CA ASP A 42 -9.91 3.83 4.34
C ASP A 42 -8.76 2.99 3.75
N GLN A 43 -7.52 3.41 3.99
CA GLN A 43 -6.32 2.80 3.43
C GLN A 43 -5.52 2.13 4.54
N THR A 44 -5.13 0.87 4.34
CA THR A 44 -4.34 0.10 5.30
C THR A 44 -2.98 -0.25 4.71
N LEU A 45 -1.94 0.47 5.13
CA LEU A 45 -0.56 0.31 4.69
C LEU A 45 0.27 -0.21 5.87
N THR A 46 0.51 -1.51 5.93
CA THR A 46 1.20 -2.12 7.08
C THR A 46 2.42 -2.92 6.69
N ARG A 47 3.49 -2.82 7.49
CA ARG A 47 4.69 -3.66 7.34
C ARG A 47 5.29 -3.66 5.94
N ASN A 48 5.22 -2.53 5.23
CA ASN A 48 5.86 -2.38 3.93
C ASN A 48 7.34 -2.01 4.11
N HIS A 49 8.14 -2.19 3.08
CA HIS A 49 9.54 -1.80 3.05
C HIS A 49 9.70 -0.76 1.96
N ALA A 50 10.30 0.40 2.26
CA ALA A 50 10.48 1.45 1.26
C ALA A 50 11.84 2.14 1.40
N THR A 51 12.45 2.53 0.29
CA THR A 51 13.65 3.40 0.34
C THR A 51 13.30 4.87 0.40
N ASN A 52 12.07 5.21 0.02
CA ASN A 52 11.53 6.55 0.09
C ASN A 52 10.35 6.55 1.10
N PRO A 53 10.43 7.29 2.22
CA PRO A 53 9.34 7.33 3.19
C PRO A 53 8.14 8.19 2.75
N ALA A 54 8.22 8.89 1.62
CA ALA A 54 7.23 9.89 1.24
C ALA A 54 5.85 9.29 0.98
N ILE A 55 4.89 9.68 1.83
CA ILE A 55 3.46 9.41 1.70
C ILE A 55 2.67 10.72 1.89
N THR A 56 1.46 10.83 1.35
CA THR A 56 0.62 12.04 1.53
C THR A 56 -0.87 11.73 1.62
N GLY A 57 -1.57 12.50 2.45
CA GLY A 57 -3.00 12.31 2.71
C GLY A 57 -3.35 11.03 3.47
N LEU A 58 -2.31 10.33 3.97
CA LEU A 58 -2.37 9.02 4.60
C LEU A 58 -1.78 9.12 6.00
N VAL A 59 -2.62 9.49 6.96
CA VAL A 59 -2.26 9.60 8.38
C VAL A 59 -3.10 8.61 9.15
N THR A 60 -2.49 7.83 10.03
CA THR A 60 -3.20 6.85 10.87
C THR A 60 -4.29 7.53 11.69
N GLY A 61 -5.50 6.95 11.68
CA GLY A 61 -6.70 7.48 12.33
C GLY A 61 -7.47 8.51 11.50
N GLU A 62 -6.81 9.23 10.60
CA GLU A 62 -7.52 10.14 9.70
C GLU A 62 -8.31 9.35 8.66
N ARG A 63 -9.63 9.57 8.61
CA ARG A 63 -10.56 8.87 7.70
C ARG A 63 -10.41 7.33 7.78
N GLY A 64 -10.14 6.79 8.97
CA GLY A 64 -10.00 5.35 9.19
C GLY A 64 -8.72 4.72 8.61
N ASN A 65 -7.79 5.53 8.08
CA ASN A 65 -6.53 5.03 7.58
C ASN A 65 -5.70 4.35 8.68
N THR A 66 -4.94 3.34 8.30
CA THR A 66 -3.95 2.67 9.15
C THR A 66 -2.62 2.63 8.41
N VAL A 67 -1.62 3.36 8.89
CA VAL A 67 -0.26 3.36 8.34
C VAL A 67 0.69 2.99 9.47
N GLU A 68 1.28 1.79 9.41
CA GLU A 68 2.05 1.26 10.53
C GLU A 68 3.19 0.34 10.07
N GLY A 69 4.32 0.41 10.77
CA GLY A 69 5.37 -0.61 10.66
C GLY A 69 6.10 -0.61 9.32
N THR A 70 5.98 0.44 8.51
CA THR A 70 6.81 0.59 7.31
C THR A 70 8.27 0.74 7.71
N VAL A 71 9.12 -0.14 7.19
CA VAL A 71 10.58 -0.06 7.40
C VAL A 71 11.17 0.78 6.27
N VAL A 72 11.87 1.84 6.65
CA VAL A 72 12.63 2.67 5.71
C VAL A 72 14.05 2.15 5.65
N PHE A 73 14.55 1.83 4.46
CA PHE A 73 15.87 1.23 4.27
C PHE A 73 16.66 1.92 3.16
N THR A 74 17.95 1.62 3.05
CA THR A 74 18.78 2.14 1.95
C THR A 74 18.89 1.09 0.84
N PRO A 75 18.94 1.47 -0.46
CA PRO A 75 18.97 0.48 -1.54
C PRO A 75 20.14 -0.52 -1.46
N GLY A 76 21.26 -0.13 -0.85
CA GLY A 76 22.44 -0.97 -0.66
C GLY A 76 22.36 -1.93 0.52
N ASP A 77 21.37 -1.78 1.40
CA ASP A 77 21.18 -2.60 2.61
C ASP A 77 19.71 -3.05 2.70
N ILE A 78 19.36 -4.04 1.88
CA ILE A 78 17.99 -4.57 1.80
C ILE A 78 17.73 -5.50 2.99
N PRO A 79 16.73 -5.20 3.85
CA PRO A 79 16.38 -6.04 5.00
C PRO A 79 16.08 -7.49 4.62
N ALA A 80 16.33 -8.43 5.53
CA ALA A 80 16.14 -9.86 5.29
C ALA A 80 14.70 -10.20 4.82
N GLU A 81 13.68 -9.62 5.45
CA GLU A 81 12.29 -9.82 5.04
C GLU A 81 12.01 -9.26 3.63
N ALA A 82 12.50 -8.06 3.32
CA ALA A 82 12.34 -7.47 1.98
C ALA A 82 13.00 -8.33 0.90
N ARG A 83 14.18 -8.91 1.18
CA ARG A 83 14.84 -9.87 0.28
C ARG A 83 14.00 -11.12 0.04
N GLN A 84 13.35 -11.65 1.09
CA GLN A 84 12.44 -12.79 0.96
C GLN A 84 11.23 -12.44 0.09
N ILE A 85 10.59 -11.29 0.32
CA ILE A 85 9.44 -10.83 -0.48
C ILE A 85 9.80 -10.73 -1.96
N ILE A 86 10.97 -10.14 -2.28
CA ILE A 86 11.45 -10.03 -3.66
C ILE A 86 11.69 -11.42 -4.27
N ALA A 87 12.35 -12.32 -3.54
CA ALA A 87 12.62 -13.68 -4.02
C ALA A 87 11.32 -14.45 -4.29
N ASP A 88 10.33 -14.35 -3.41
CA ASP A 88 9.04 -15.02 -3.54
C ASP A 88 8.19 -14.47 -4.68
N ALA A 89 8.39 -13.20 -5.05
CA ALA A 89 7.73 -12.54 -6.17
C ALA A 89 8.35 -12.86 -7.53
N GLY A 90 9.55 -13.45 -7.56
CA GLY A 90 10.27 -13.79 -8.78
C GLY A 90 9.55 -14.85 -9.64
N PRO A 91 9.88 -14.95 -10.94
CA PRO A 91 9.36 -15.99 -11.81
C PRO A 91 9.63 -17.38 -11.23
N ARG A 92 8.61 -18.24 -11.21
CA ARG A 92 8.71 -19.61 -10.68
C ARG A 92 8.95 -20.69 -11.76
N GLY A 93 9.29 -20.28 -12.98
CA GLY A 93 9.44 -21.18 -14.13
C GLY A 93 10.68 -20.87 -14.96
N THR A 94 11.06 -21.81 -15.82
CA THR A 94 12.11 -21.63 -16.83
C THR A 94 11.65 -20.56 -17.82
N HIS A 95 12.47 -19.52 -18.01
CA HIS A 95 12.28 -18.54 -19.08
C HIS A 95 12.28 -19.30 -20.42
N HIS A 96 11.14 -19.33 -21.11
CA HIS A 96 11.07 -19.83 -22.48
C HIS A 96 11.48 -18.69 -23.40
N ASP A 97 12.74 -18.70 -23.85
CA ASP A 97 13.14 -17.87 -24.98
C ASP A 97 12.34 -18.32 -26.23
N PRO A 98 11.84 -17.39 -27.05
CA PRO A 98 11.23 -17.75 -28.32
C PRO A 98 12.29 -18.36 -29.24
N SER A 99 12.04 -19.60 -29.67
CA SER A 99 12.81 -20.35 -30.68
C SER A 99 12.74 -19.72 -32.07
#